data_AF-A0A1F2WJI1-F1
#
_entry.id   AF-A0A1F2WJI1-F1
#
_cell.length_a   1.000
_cell.length_b   1.000
_cell.length_c   1.000
_cell.angle_alpha   90.00
_cell.angle_beta   90.00
_cell.angle_gamma   90.00
#
_symmetry.space_group_name_H-M   'P 1'
#
loop_
_entity.id
_entity.type
_entity.pdbx_description
1 polymer ?
#
loop_
_entity_poly.entity_id
_entity_poly.type
_entity_poly.pdbx_seq_one_letter_code
_entity_poly.pdbx_strand_id
1 'polypeptide(L)'
;MILAGILFIPGYYLGTCAYTALQQQGLRQDLEAANPQLAASNTALTAADFVPMEVKAENAVEASATAAEIAAAEAAIAAAKAERTAQLTAFKVAADGYVAKVSGQTGTPIGKIVIPSIGVDVVMVEGTSKRDLKEGPGHWSETPFPGQGGNFVVSGHRTTYGAPFFKLNDVEVGDEIDLVLPYAVARYTVSRVIIVYPDEVDTVAQLGREQVSLAACHPIYSAKQRIVVQGELTSFKLIEPTS
;
A
#
# COMPACT_ATOMS: atom_id res chain seq x y z
N MET A 1 3.51 -49.13 11.08
CA MET A 1 4.07 -47.85 11.60
C MET A 1 3.80 -46.71 10.61
N ILE A 2 2.54 -46.36 10.39
CA ILE A 2 2.13 -45.22 9.53
C ILE A 2 1.07 -44.46 10.32
N LEU A 3 1.47 -43.61 11.27
CA LEU A 3 0.52 -42.77 12.04
C LEU A 3 1.22 -41.57 12.73
N ALA A 4 2.32 -41.05 12.16
CA ALA A 4 3.04 -39.90 12.71
C ALA A 4 3.11 -38.68 11.77
N GLY A 5 2.56 -38.77 10.55
CA GLY A 5 2.75 -37.73 9.51
C GLY A 5 1.63 -36.69 9.38
N ILE A 6 0.44 -36.94 9.93
CA ILE A 6 -0.75 -36.09 9.66
C ILE A 6 -1.00 -35.05 10.76
N LEU A 7 -0.53 -35.28 12.00
CA LEU A 7 -0.70 -34.33 13.10
C LEU A 7 0.29 -33.15 13.07
N PHE A 8 1.34 -33.21 12.26
CA PHE A 8 2.39 -32.18 12.21
C PHE A 8 2.00 -30.94 11.39
N ILE A 9 1.09 -31.08 10.42
CA ILE A 9 0.68 -30.00 9.52
C ILE A 9 -0.25 -28.99 10.21
N PRO A 10 -1.30 -29.41 10.98
CA PRO A 10 -2.14 -28.47 11.72
C PRO A 10 -1.39 -27.76 12.85
N GLY A 11 -0.51 -28.46 13.57
CA GLY A 11 0.29 -27.89 14.65
C GLY A 11 1.31 -26.85 14.15
N TYR A 12 1.93 -27.08 13.00
CA TYR A 12 2.80 -26.10 12.35
C TYR A 12 2.04 -24.88 11.84
N TYR A 13 0.83 -25.07 11.29
CA TYR A 13 -0.01 -23.95 10.84
C TYR A 13 -0.51 -23.10 12.02
N LEU A 14 -1.03 -23.72 13.09
CA LEU A 14 -1.46 -23.02 14.30
C LEU A 14 -0.29 -22.33 15.01
N GLY A 15 0.87 -22.97 15.08
CA GLY A 15 2.08 -22.39 15.68
C GLY A 15 2.61 -21.19 14.91
N THR A 16 2.65 -21.26 13.57
CA THR A 16 3.10 -20.12 12.73
C THR A 16 2.07 -18.99 12.70
N CYS A 17 0.77 -19.28 12.70
CA CYS A 17 -0.27 -18.26 12.83
C CYS A 17 -0.21 -17.54 14.19
N ALA A 18 -0.07 -18.28 15.30
CA ALA A 18 0.05 -17.67 16.63
C ALA A 18 1.34 -16.83 16.76
N TYR A 19 2.47 -17.35 16.26
CA TYR A 19 3.73 -16.62 16.22
C TYR A 19 3.60 -15.31 15.44
N THR A 20 3.08 -15.36 14.20
CA THR A 20 2.94 -14.16 13.38
C THR A 20 1.90 -13.20 13.95
N ALA A 21 0.82 -13.68 14.58
CA ALA A 21 -0.13 -12.79 15.26
C ALA A 21 0.52 -11.98 16.39
N LEU A 22 1.39 -12.63 17.19
CA LEU A 22 2.19 -11.93 18.22
C LEU A 22 3.17 -10.94 17.58
N GLN A 23 3.86 -11.33 16.50
CA GLN A 23 4.78 -10.43 15.81
C GLN A 23 4.05 -9.22 15.21
N GLN A 24 2.90 -9.42 14.58
CA GLN A 24 2.08 -8.33 14.06
C GLN A 24 1.54 -7.41 15.16
N GLN A 25 1.24 -7.94 16.35
CA GLN A 25 0.90 -7.12 17.51
C GLN A 25 2.09 -6.26 17.95
N GLY A 26 3.29 -6.85 18.06
CA GLY A 26 4.52 -6.13 18.38
C GLY A 26 4.85 -5.04 17.35
N LEU A 27 4.85 -5.38 16.07
CA LEU A 27 5.05 -4.43 14.97
C LEU A 27 4.03 -3.28 14.99
N ARG A 28 2.76 -3.56 15.33
CA ARG A 28 1.74 -2.52 15.46
C ARG A 28 2.05 -1.59 16.64
N GLN A 29 2.42 -2.15 17.79
CA GLN A 29 2.82 -1.36 18.95
C GLN A 29 4.06 -0.49 18.65
N ASP A 30 5.07 -1.04 17.99
CA ASP A 30 6.27 -0.32 17.60
C ASP A 30 5.98 0.77 16.57
N LEU A 31 5.13 0.48 15.57
CA LEU A 31 4.68 1.45 14.57
C LEU A 31 3.94 2.62 15.22
N GLU A 32 3.01 2.34 16.14
CA GLU A 32 2.23 3.36 16.85
C GLU A 32 3.08 4.14 17.86
N ALA A 33 4.00 3.49 18.56
CA ALA A 33 4.92 4.14 19.49
C ALA A 33 5.88 5.09 18.76
N ALA A 34 6.38 4.69 17.60
CA ALA A 34 7.25 5.53 16.77
C ALA A 34 6.49 6.62 16.01
N ASN A 35 5.18 6.44 15.80
CA ASN A 35 4.33 7.35 15.02
C ASN A 35 2.94 7.50 15.65
N PRO A 36 2.82 8.20 16.79
CA PRO A 36 1.55 8.37 17.51
C PRO A 36 0.42 8.97 16.66
N GLN A 37 0.76 9.77 15.65
CA GLN A 37 -0.18 10.34 14.69
C GLN A 37 -0.97 9.30 13.87
N LEU A 38 -0.46 8.06 13.75
CA LEU A 38 -1.18 6.96 13.10
C LEU A 38 -2.36 6.45 13.94
N ALA A 39 -2.25 6.46 15.26
CA ALA A 39 -3.34 6.02 16.15
C ALA A 39 -4.55 6.97 16.06
N ALA A 40 -4.29 8.27 15.90
CA ALA A 40 -5.33 9.28 15.65
C ALA A 40 -5.98 9.12 14.27
N SER A 41 -5.19 8.73 13.25
CA SER A 41 -5.64 8.62 11.86
C SER A 41 -6.46 7.35 11.57
N ASN A 42 -6.25 6.27 12.34
CA ASN A 42 -7.02 5.01 12.19
C ASN A 42 -8.54 5.18 12.45
N THR A 43 -8.97 6.27 13.09
CA THR A 43 -10.37 6.53 13.41
C THR A 43 -11.11 7.29 12.30
N ALA A 44 -10.40 7.82 11.30
CA ALA A 44 -10.98 8.70 10.27
C ALA A 44 -10.38 8.46 8.87
N LEU A 45 -10.63 7.27 8.31
CA LEU A 45 -10.59 7.01 6.86
C LEU A 45 -11.94 7.41 6.23
N THR A 46 -12.41 8.63 6.49
CA THR A 46 -13.60 9.18 5.83
C THR A 46 -13.20 9.75 4.47
N ALA A 47 -13.93 9.41 3.41
CA ALA A 47 -13.60 9.78 2.03
C ALA A 47 -13.45 11.30 1.78
N ALA A 48 -13.99 12.15 2.66
CA ALA A 48 -13.99 13.60 2.54
C ALA A 48 -12.60 14.25 2.67
N ASP A 49 -11.60 13.54 3.20
CA ASP A 49 -10.27 14.11 3.48
C ASP A 49 -9.21 13.74 2.43
N PHE A 50 -9.59 13.04 1.36
CA PHE A 50 -8.67 12.54 0.35
C PHE A 50 -8.54 13.52 -0.82
N VAL A 51 -7.30 13.83 -1.18
CA VAL A 51 -6.94 14.59 -2.38
C VAL A 51 -6.88 13.65 -3.57
N PRO A 52 -7.73 13.79 -4.61
CA PRO A 52 -7.69 12.94 -5.79
C PRO A 52 -6.50 13.28 -6.71
N MET A 53 -5.92 12.24 -7.33
CA MET A 53 -4.86 12.37 -8.33
C MET A 53 -5.38 12.96 -9.65
N GLU A 54 -6.57 12.53 -10.08
CA GLU A 54 -7.28 13.10 -11.22
C GLU A 54 -8.49 13.91 -10.75
N VAL A 55 -8.46 15.22 -11.01
CA VAL A 55 -9.68 16.03 -10.95
C VAL A 55 -10.32 15.91 -12.33
N LYS A 56 -11.41 15.15 -12.42
CA LYS A 56 -12.33 15.25 -13.55
C LYS A 56 -12.99 16.62 -13.42
N ALA A 57 -12.31 17.66 -13.91
CA ALA A 57 -12.94 18.95 -14.10
C ALA A 57 -14.05 18.69 -15.11
N GLU A 58 -15.29 18.62 -14.63
CA GLU A 58 -16.45 18.57 -15.49
C GLU A 58 -16.42 19.87 -16.28
N ASN A 59 -15.96 19.80 -17.53
CA ASN A 59 -16.00 20.87 -18.52
C ASN A 59 -17.46 21.14 -18.94
N ALA A 60 -18.38 21.26 -17.99
CA ALA A 60 -19.74 21.68 -18.24
C ALA A 60 -19.80 23.20 -18.08
N VAL A 61 -19.04 23.93 -18.90
CA VAL A 61 -19.41 25.31 -19.19
C VAL A 61 -20.56 25.20 -20.19
N GLU A 62 -21.78 25.48 -19.76
CA GLU A 62 -22.94 25.53 -20.67
C GLU A 62 -22.62 26.49 -21.83
N ALA A 63 -23.06 26.15 -23.05
CA ALA A 63 -22.76 26.90 -24.26
C ALA A 63 -23.23 28.38 -24.25
N SER A 64 -23.95 28.80 -23.20
CA SER A 64 -24.45 30.15 -22.96
C SER A 64 -23.69 30.96 -21.89
N ALA A 65 -22.58 30.44 -21.36
CA ALA A 65 -21.81 31.16 -20.35
C ALA A 65 -21.20 32.47 -20.89
N THR A 66 -21.31 33.54 -20.11
CA THR A 66 -20.72 34.84 -20.41
C THR A 66 -19.20 34.79 -20.31
N ALA A 67 -18.51 35.73 -20.98
CA ALA A 67 -17.06 35.84 -20.90
C ALA A 67 -16.54 36.02 -19.46
N ALA A 68 -17.34 36.63 -18.58
CA ALA A 68 -17.01 36.79 -17.16
C ALA A 68 -17.12 35.46 -16.38
N GLU A 69 -18.13 34.64 -16.67
CA GLU A 69 -18.30 33.32 -16.07
C GLU A 69 -17.22 32.34 -16.53
N ILE A 70 -16.81 32.42 -17.81
CA ILE A 70 -15.69 31.64 -18.34
C ILE A 70 -14.38 32.04 -17.65
N ALA A 71 -14.09 33.35 -17.53
CA ALA A 71 -12.88 33.82 -16.86
C ALA A 71 -12.85 33.43 -15.36
N ALA A 72 -14.00 33.46 -14.68
CA ALA A 72 -14.12 33.01 -13.30
C ALA A 72 -13.89 31.49 -13.16
N ALA A 73 -14.43 30.69 -14.08
CA ALA A 73 -14.20 29.24 -14.11
C ALA A 73 -12.73 28.89 -14.39
N GLU A 74 -12.09 29.58 -15.33
CA GLU A 74 -10.66 29.41 -15.62
C GLU A 74 -9.78 29.78 -14.43
N ALA A 75 -10.08 30.88 -13.74
CA ALA A 75 -9.39 31.28 -12.52
C ALA A 75 -9.56 30.26 -11.39
N ALA A 76 -10.77 29.72 -11.20
CA ALA A 76 -11.04 28.67 -10.22
C ALA A 76 -10.27 27.37 -10.54
N ILE A 77 -10.24 26.96 -11.82
CA ILE A 77 -9.47 25.79 -12.27
C ILE A 77 -7.96 26.02 -12.05
N ALA A 78 -7.46 27.21 -12.34
CA ALA A 78 -6.05 27.56 -12.12
C ALA A 78 -5.69 27.51 -10.62
N ALA A 79 -6.55 28.06 -9.75
CA ALA A 79 -6.37 27.98 -8.30
C ALA A 79 -6.37 26.54 -7.80
N ALA A 80 -7.33 25.71 -8.22
CA ALA A 80 -7.40 24.29 -7.85
C ALA A 80 -6.17 23.49 -8.33
N LYS A 81 -5.66 23.77 -9.55
CA LYS A 81 -4.41 23.16 -10.05
C LYS A 81 -3.19 23.57 -9.24
N ALA A 82 -3.10 24.83 -8.82
CA ALA A 82 -2.01 25.34 -8.01
C ALA A 82 -2.02 24.69 -6.61
N GLU A 83 -3.18 24.62 -5.96
CA GLU A 83 -3.34 23.94 -4.67
C GLU A 83 -2.96 22.46 -4.75
N ARG A 84 -3.46 21.74 -5.76
CA ARG A 84 -3.09 20.33 -5.98
C ARG A 84 -1.59 20.15 -6.17
N THR A 85 -0.95 21.04 -6.95
CA THR A 85 0.50 20.97 -7.18
C THR A 85 1.27 21.18 -5.86
N ALA A 86 0.79 22.09 -5.01
CA ALA A 86 1.34 22.29 -3.67
C ALA A 86 1.17 21.03 -2.79
N GLN A 87 -0.01 20.40 -2.80
CA GLN A 87 -0.27 19.17 -2.05
C GLN A 87 0.58 17.99 -2.54
N LEU A 88 0.76 17.81 -3.85
CA LEU A 88 1.66 16.79 -4.41
C LEU A 88 3.12 17.05 -4.04
N THR A 89 3.53 18.32 -4.02
CA THR A 89 4.88 18.69 -3.59
C THR A 89 5.07 18.38 -2.11
N ALA A 90 4.08 18.69 -1.27
CA ALA A 90 4.10 18.36 0.15
C ALA A 90 4.13 16.84 0.40
N PHE A 91 3.36 16.07 -0.38
CA PHE A 91 3.38 14.61 -0.32
C PHE A 91 4.76 14.04 -0.63
N LYS A 92 5.39 14.53 -1.70
CA LYS A 92 6.76 14.14 -2.05
C LYS A 92 7.76 14.49 -0.95
N VAL A 93 7.71 15.71 -0.41
CA VAL A 93 8.63 16.15 0.66
C VAL A 93 8.46 15.28 1.91
N ALA A 94 7.22 14.97 2.29
CA ALA A 94 6.93 14.11 3.43
C ALA A 94 7.44 12.67 3.22
N ALA A 95 7.23 12.13 2.02
CA ALA A 95 7.75 10.82 1.63
C ALA A 95 9.28 10.78 1.67
N ASP A 96 9.96 11.76 1.05
CA ASP A 96 11.42 11.86 1.03
C ASP A 96 12.00 11.96 2.46
N GLY A 97 11.36 12.74 3.33
CA GLY A 97 11.73 12.85 4.74
C GLY A 97 11.58 11.53 5.49
N TYR A 98 10.51 10.77 5.22
CA TYR A 98 10.30 9.46 5.82
C TYR A 98 11.32 8.42 5.32
N VAL A 99 11.57 8.37 4.01
CA VAL A 99 12.56 7.47 3.39
C VAL A 99 13.94 7.70 3.99
N ALA A 100 14.36 8.95 4.19
CA ALA A 100 15.63 9.26 4.82
C ALA A 100 15.75 8.69 6.25
N LYS A 101 14.62 8.52 6.96
CA LYS A 101 14.58 7.88 8.28
C LYS A 101 14.66 6.37 8.17
N VAL A 102 13.93 5.72 7.25
CA VAL A 102 13.80 4.25 7.23
C VAL A 102 14.78 3.51 6.32
N SER A 103 15.41 4.21 5.37
CA SER A 103 16.34 3.61 4.41
C SER A 103 17.45 2.82 5.12
N GLY A 104 17.62 1.55 4.75
CA GLY A 104 18.61 0.65 5.34
C GLY A 104 18.21 0.00 6.66
N GLN A 105 17.03 0.30 7.22
CA GLN A 105 16.56 -0.27 8.50
C GLN A 105 15.60 -1.46 8.28
N THR A 106 16.10 -2.55 7.69
CA THR A 106 15.28 -3.74 7.40
C THR A 106 14.69 -4.39 8.66
N GLY A 107 13.44 -4.85 8.58
CA GLY A 107 12.65 -5.41 9.68
C GLY A 107 11.92 -4.34 10.51
N THR A 108 12.14 -3.06 10.24
CA THR A 108 11.40 -1.96 10.90
C THR A 108 9.98 -1.87 10.32
N PRO A 109 8.94 -1.68 11.15
CA PRO A 109 7.60 -1.44 10.64
C PRO A 109 7.52 -0.08 9.94
N ILE A 110 7.00 -0.09 8.71
CA ILE A 110 6.95 1.12 7.86
C ILE A 110 5.53 1.68 7.64
N GLY A 111 4.50 0.92 8.01
CA GLY A 111 3.11 1.28 7.81
C GLY A 111 2.22 0.06 7.74
N LYS A 112 0.99 0.22 7.25
CA LYS A 112 0.02 -0.88 7.09
C LYS A 112 -0.51 -0.97 5.67
N ILE A 113 -0.85 -2.19 5.26
CA ILE A 113 -1.69 -2.44 4.09
C ILE A 113 -3.09 -2.76 4.58
N VAL A 114 -4.08 -2.08 3.99
CA VAL A 114 -5.50 -2.39 4.17
C VAL A 114 -6.12 -2.69 2.81
N ILE A 115 -6.76 -3.87 2.68
CA ILE A 115 -7.50 -4.28 1.48
C ILE A 115 -8.88 -4.78 1.94
N PRO A 116 -9.91 -3.91 1.95
CA PRO A 116 -11.21 -4.24 2.54
C PRO A 116 -11.89 -5.45 1.89
N SER A 117 -11.80 -5.60 0.56
CA SER A 117 -12.47 -6.68 -0.20
C SER A 117 -12.05 -8.08 0.26
N ILE A 118 -10.83 -8.23 0.77
CA ILE A 118 -10.29 -9.51 1.25
C ILE A 118 -9.96 -9.53 2.75
N GLY A 119 -10.28 -8.45 3.48
CA GLY A 119 -10.12 -8.33 4.92
C GLY A 119 -8.66 -8.27 5.40
N VAL A 120 -7.76 -7.71 4.57
CA VAL A 120 -6.35 -7.51 4.96
C VAL A 120 -6.23 -6.23 5.78
N ASP A 121 -5.63 -6.32 6.96
CA ASP A 121 -5.13 -5.21 7.79
C ASP A 121 -3.85 -5.71 8.49
N VAL A 122 -2.70 -5.43 7.88
CA VAL A 122 -1.41 -5.97 8.32
C VAL A 122 -0.33 -4.90 8.27
N VAL A 123 0.58 -4.94 9.25
CA VAL A 123 1.76 -4.08 9.31
C VAL A 123 2.81 -4.59 8.32
N MET A 124 3.29 -3.69 7.47
CA MET A 124 4.43 -3.91 6.59
C MET A 124 5.74 -3.61 7.30
N VAL A 125 6.78 -4.32 6.87
CA VAL A 125 8.17 -4.06 7.27
C VAL A 125 9.01 -3.61 6.09
N GLU A 126 10.10 -2.90 6.37
CA GLU A 126 11.13 -2.61 5.38
C GLU A 126 11.97 -3.85 5.08
N GLY A 127 12.22 -4.15 3.80
CA GLY A 127 13.05 -5.28 3.38
C GLY A 127 12.27 -6.59 3.14
N THR A 128 12.87 -7.47 2.34
CA THR A 128 12.26 -8.72 1.87
C THR A 128 13.06 -9.97 2.22
N SER A 129 13.94 -9.89 3.22
CA SER A 129 14.71 -11.07 3.63
C SER A 129 13.79 -12.14 4.24
N LYS A 130 14.30 -13.37 4.33
CA LYS A 130 13.58 -14.46 5.01
C LYS A 130 13.28 -14.16 6.49
N ARG A 131 13.99 -13.22 7.12
CA ARG A 131 13.70 -12.81 8.50
C ARG A 131 12.50 -11.87 8.50
N ASP A 132 12.55 -10.84 7.67
CA ASP A 132 11.56 -9.77 7.60
C ASP A 132 10.17 -10.32 7.21
N LEU A 133 10.14 -11.19 6.17
CA LEU A 133 8.89 -11.77 5.69
C LEU A 133 8.18 -12.70 6.69
N LYS A 134 8.85 -13.16 7.75
CA LYS A 134 8.21 -13.94 8.82
C LYS A 134 7.34 -13.10 9.74
N GLU A 135 7.66 -11.81 9.85
CA GLU A 135 7.01 -10.88 10.74
C GLU A 135 5.82 -10.20 10.04
N GLY A 136 5.94 -9.92 8.74
CA GLY A 136 4.88 -9.33 7.93
C GLY A 136 5.24 -9.24 6.44
N PRO A 137 4.35 -8.69 5.60
CA PRO A 137 4.70 -8.33 4.24
C PRO A 137 5.83 -7.29 4.21
N GLY A 138 6.78 -7.47 3.31
CA GLY A 138 8.01 -6.68 3.23
C GLY A 138 8.09 -5.82 1.99
N HIS A 139 8.44 -4.55 2.15
CA HIS A 139 8.71 -3.62 1.06
C HIS A 139 10.08 -3.89 0.42
N TRP A 140 10.15 -3.77 -0.90
CA TRP A 140 11.40 -3.86 -1.66
C TRP A 140 12.17 -2.55 -1.49
N SER A 141 13.26 -2.57 -0.72
CA SER A 141 14.00 -1.35 -0.33
C SER A 141 14.55 -0.53 -1.50
N GLU A 142 14.68 -1.13 -2.68
CA GLU A 142 15.07 -0.47 -3.92
C GLU A 142 13.92 0.28 -4.61
N THR A 143 12.68 0.09 -4.17
CA THR A 143 11.50 0.69 -4.81
C THR A 143 11.04 1.97 -4.10
N PRO A 144 10.45 2.94 -4.83
CA PRO A 144 10.07 4.23 -4.25
C PRO A 144 8.86 4.09 -3.32
N PHE A 145 8.84 4.91 -2.26
CA PHE A 145 7.67 5.07 -1.41
C PHE A 145 6.56 5.88 -2.10
N PRO A 146 5.28 5.74 -1.70
CA PRO A 146 4.19 6.56 -2.21
C PRO A 146 4.49 8.06 -2.13
N GLY A 147 4.33 8.77 -3.25
CA GLY A 147 4.65 10.20 -3.36
C GLY A 147 6.05 10.50 -3.93
N GLN A 148 6.92 9.50 -4.06
CA GLN A 148 8.22 9.66 -4.72
C GLN A 148 8.16 9.48 -6.24
N GLY A 149 7.03 9.04 -6.79
CA GLY A 149 6.83 8.74 -8.21
C GLY A 149 7.45 7.40 -8.58
N GLY A 150 6.65 6.33 -8.52
CA GLY A 150 7.07 5.01 -8.97
C GLY A 150 6.14 3.89 -8.49
N ASN A 151 6.61 2.66 -8.62
CA ASN A 151 5.92 1.45 -8.20
C ASN A 151 6.45 0.99 -6.84
N PHE A 152 5.64 1.11 -5.79
CA PHE A 152 5.92 0.60 -4.44
C PHE A 152 5.64 -0.90 -4.40
N VAL A 153 6.68 -1.72 -4.24
CA VAL A 153 6.56 -3.18 -4.36
C VAL A 153 6.64 -3.85 -2.99
N VAL A 154 5.65 -4.71 -2.70
CA VAL A 154 5.57 -5.44 -1.45
C VAL A 154 5.43 -6.93 -1.70
N SER A 155 6.31 -7.72 -1.08
CA SER A 155 6.24 -9.17 -1.07
C SER A 155 5.58 -9.67 0.22
N GLY A 156 4.67 -10.64 0.10
CA GLY A 156 4.06 -11.28 1.27
C GLY A 156 3.88 -12.78 1.08
N HIS A 157 3.86 -13.50 2.19
CA HIS A 157 3.60 -14.93 2.15
C HIS A 157 2.16 -15.23 1.75
N ARG A 158 2.02 -16.23 0.87
CA ARG A 158 0.72 -16.72 0.43
C ARG A 158 0.08 -17.69 1.43
N THR A 159 0.87 -18.55 2.09
CA THR A 159 0.31 -19.68 2.87
C THR A 159 0.98 -19.90 4.23
N THR A 160 2.04 -19.14 4.55
CA THR A 160 2.85 -19.32 5.77
C THR A 160 2.90 -18.01 6.53
N TYR A 161 3.30 -18.08 7.81
CA TYR A 161 3.54 -16.90 8.65
C TYR A 161 2.36 -15.91 8.61
N GLY A 162 1.22 -16.34 9.12
CA GLY A 162 -0.03 -15.56 9.08
C GLY A 162 -0.69 -15.45 7.70
N ALA A 163 0.04 -15.71 6.62
CA ALA A 163 -0.44 -15.73 5.23
C ALA A 163 -1.17 -14.42 4.84
N PRO A 164 -0.53 -13.24 4.97
CA PRO A 164 -1.16 -11.94 4.76
C PRO A 164 -1.80 -11.79 3.37
N PHE A 165 -1.26 -12.49 2.37
CA PHE A 165 -1.77 -12.46 0.99
C PHE A 165 -2.48 -13.75 0.59
N PHE A 166 -3.00 -14.55 1.52
CA PHE A 166 -3.70 -15.80 1.23
C PHE A 166 -4.81 -15.63 0.19
N LYS A 167 -5.62 -14.58 0.34
CA LYS A 167 -6.78 -14.26 -0.52
C LYS A 167 -6.49 -13.31 -1.67
N LEU A 168 -5.22 -13.09 -2.03
CA LEU A 168 -4.86 -12.14 -3.10
C LEU A 168 -5.42 -12.52 -4.48
N ASN A 169 -5.94 -13.75 -4.65
CA ASN A 169 -6.65 -14.20 -5.86
C ASN A 169 -8.12 -13.77 -5.91
N ASP A 170 -8.67 -13.30 -4.79
CA ASP A 170 -10.06 -12.85 -4.67
C ASP A 170 -10.17 -11.33 -4.90
N VAL A 171 -9.03 -10.64 -5.11
CA VAL A 171 -8.99 -9.21 -5.43
C VAL A 171 -9.37 -9.00 -6.89
N GLU A 172 -10.21 -8.01 -7.14
CA GLU A 172 -10.71 -7.67 -8.47
C GLU A 172 -10.25 -6.28 -8.92
N VAL A 173 -10.28 -6.01 -10.23
CA VAL A 173 -10.03 -4.68 -10.77
C VAL A 173 -11.11 -3.72 -10.25
N GLY A 174 -10.69 -2.58 -9.71
CA GLY A 174 -11.57 -1.63 -9.04
C GLY A 174 -11.56 -1.71 -7.51
N ASP A 175 -10.98 -2.76 -6.91
CA ASP A 175 -10.81 -2.85 -5.47
C ASP A 175 -9.83 -1.78 -4.94
N GLU A 176 -10.03 -1.36 -3.69
CA GLU A 176 -9.16 -0.40 -3.01
C GLU A 176 -8.01 -1.10 -2.27
N ILE A 177 -6.80 -0.53 -2.41
CA ILE A 177 -5.62 -0.84 -1.59
C ILE A 177 -5.20 0.45 -0.89
N ASP A 178 -5.31 0.49 0.43
CA ASP A 178 -4.86 1.61 1.25
C ASP A 178 -3.51 1.30 1.89
N LEU A 179 -2.52 2.17 1.64
CA LEU A 179 -1.24 2.18 2.33
C LEU A 179 -1.30 3.26 3.42
N VAL A 180 -1.34 2.84 4.69
CA VAL A 180 -1.36 3.74 5.85
C VAL A 180 0.07 3.90 6.35
N LEU A 181 0.70 5.02 5.99
CA LEU A 181 2.09 5.34 6.29
C LEU A 181 2.16 6.48 7.32
N PRO A 182 3.25 6.62 8.10
CA PRO A 182 3.37 7.66 9.12
C PRO A 182 3.19 9.12 8.68
N TYR A 183 3.27 9.38 7.38
CA TYR A 183 3.18 10.71 6.77
C TYR A 183 1.96 10.88 5.86
N ALA A 184 1.31 9.79 5.44
CA ALA A 184 0.16 9.84 4.54
C ALA A 184 -0.63 8.54 4.54
N VAL A 185 -1.91 8.63 4.19
CA VAL A 185 -2.69 7.50 3.68
C VAL A 185 -2.73 7.62 2.16
N ALA A 186 -2.17 6.64 1.45
CA ALA A 186 -2.17 6.58 0.00
C ALA A 186 -3.15 5.50 -0.48
N ARG A 187 -4.16 5.89 -1.24
CA ARG A 187 -5.21 5.01 -1.76
C ARG A 187 -4.95 4.68 -3.22
N TYR A 188 -4.88 3.39 -3.51
CA TYR A 188 -4.73 2.84 -4.84
C TYR A 188 -5.99 2.10 -5.25
N THR A 189 -6.32 2.16 -6.54
CA THR A 189 -7.36 1.31 -7.14
C THR A 189 -6.67 0.22 -7.95
N VAL A 190 -7.07 -1.03 -7.74
CA VAL A 190 -6.52 -2.18 -8.47
C VAL A 190 -6.80 -2.02 -9.96
N SER A 191 -5.74 -2.02 -10.76
CA SER A 191 -5.79 -1.91 -12.21
C SER A 191 -5.59 -3.25 -12.90
N ARG A 192 -4.89 -4.19 -12.26
CA ARG A 192 -4.56 -5.49 -12.87
C ARG A 192 -4.23 -6.56 -11.83
N VAL A 193 -4.62 -7.80 -12.13
CA VAL A 193 -4.18 -9.01 -11.41
C VAL A 193 -3.59 -10.00 -12.41
N ILE A 194 -2.39 -10.50 -12.15
CA ILE A 194 -1.66 -11.39 -13.07
C ILE A 194 -0.90 -12.48 -12.36
N ILE A 195 -0.62 -13.54 -13.11
CA ILE A 195 0.26 -14.64 -12.71
C ILE A 195 1.50 -14.59 -13.60
N VAL A 196 2.67 -14.58 -12.98
CA VAL A 196 3.98 -14.50 -13.65
C VAL A 196 4.94 -15.53 -13.08
N TYR A 197 6.02 -15.82 -13.79
CA TYR A 197 7.13 -16.60 -13.26
C TYR A 197 8.03 -15.76 -12.34
N PRO A 198 8.75 -16.39 -11.39
CA PRO A 198 9.55 -15.66 -10.40
C PRO A 198 10.67 -14.78 -10.97
N ASP A 199 11.12 -15.07 -12.20
CA ASP A 199 12.15 -14.34 -12.95
C ASP A 199 11.59 -13.21 -13.83
N GLU A 200 10.27 -13.10 -14.00
CA GLU A 200 9.61 -12.03 -14.77
C GLU A 200 9.46 -10.73 -13.95
N VAL A 201 10.59 -10.21 -13.44
CA VAL A 201 10.66 -9.02 -12.58
C VAL A 201 10.27 -7.71 -13.29
N ASP A 202 10.36 -7.68 -14.62
CA ASP A 202 9.94 -6.51 -15.43
C ASP A 202 8.46 -6.16 -15.23
N THR A 203 7.66 -7.11 -14.75
CA THR A 203 6.26 -6.91 -14.41
C THR A 203 6.05 -5.83 -13.35
N VAL A 204 7.01 -5.65 -12.44
CA VAL A 204 6.97 -4.66 -11.36
C VAL A 204 7.94 -3.50 -11.61
N ALA A 205 8.35 -3.29 -12.86
CA ALA A 205 9.25 -2.21 -13.24
C ALA A 205 8.70 -0.81 -12.91
N GLN A 206 9.62 0.15 -12.80
CA GLN A 206 9.29 1.54 -12.53
C GLN A 206 8.82 2.24 -13.82
N LEU A 207 7.53 2.57 -13.92
CA LEU A 207 6.93 3.17 -15.12
C LEU A 207 6.79 4.70 -15.07
N GLY A 208 7.37 5.35 -14.04
CA GLY A 208 7.29 6.81 -13.87
C GLY A 208 5.91 7.32 -13.46
N ARG A 209 5.04 6.45 -12.93
CA ARG A 209 3.74 6.80 -12.34
C ARG A 209 3.55 6.08 -11.01
N GLU A 210 2.73 6.65 -10.14
CA GLU A 210 2.42 6.13 -8.81
C GLU A 210 1.64 4.82 -8.90
N GLN A 211 2.29 3.72 -8.53
CA GLN A 211 1.76 2.37 -8.57
C GLN A 211 2.08 1.64 -7.26
N VAL A 212 1.28 0.62 -6.98
CA VAL A 212 1.57 -0.38 -5.96
C VAL A 212 1.56 -1.75 -6.60
N SER A 213 2.50 -2.63 -6.25
CA SER A 213 2.50 -4.03 -6.66
C SER A 213 2.63 -4.95 -5.46
N LEU A 214 1.60 -5.74 -5.21
CA LEU A 214 1.57 -6.74 -4.15
C LEU A 214 1.85 -8.13 -4.74
N ALA A 215 2.93 -8.77 -4.32
CA ALA A 215 3.38 -10.05 -4.86
C ALA A 215 3.35 -11.17 -3.82
N ALA A 216 2.86 -12.35 -4.23
CA ALA A 216 2.85 -13.55 -3.40
C ALA A 216 3.07 -14.83 -4.24
N CYS A 217 3.46 -15.93 -3.62
CA CYS A 217 3.58 -17.23 -4.28
C CYS A 217 2.26 -17.71 -4.91
N HIS A 218 2.34 -18.43 -6.02
CA HIS A 218 1.20 -19.03 -6.72
C HIS A 218 1.60 -20.36 -7.40
N PRO A 219 0.67 -21.33 -7.54
CA PRO A 219 -0.62 -21.46 -6.83
C PRO A 219 -0.44 -21.67 -5.33
N ILE A 220 -1.54 -21.72 -4.57
CA ILE A 220 -1.51 -22.02 -3.13
C ILE A 220 -0.73 -23.32 -2.90
N TYR A 221 0.17 -23.33 -1.91
CA TYR A 221 1.11 -24.42 -1.61
C TYR A 221 2.19 -24.68 -2.67
N SER A 222 2.40 -23.74 -3.59
CA SER A 222 3.46 -23.78 -4.58
C SER A 222 4.17 -22.44 -4.70
N ALA A 223 5.46 -22.48 -5.05
CA ALA A 223 6.25 -21.29 -5.34
C ALA A 223 6.64 -21.21 -6.83
N LYS A 224 5.98 -22.00 -7.69
CA LYS A 224 6.25 -22.09 -9.13
C LYS A 224 6.08 -20.75 -9.84
N GLN A 225 5.09 -19.98 -9.42
CA GLN A 225 4.72 -18.70 -10.00
C GLN A 225 4.52 -17.66 -8.89
N ARG A 226 4.22 -16.44 -9.30
CA ARG A 226 3.79 -15.34 -8.45
C ARG A 226 2.44 -14.86 -8.93
N ILE A 227 1.56 -14.57 -7.99
CA ILE A 227 0.45 -13.65 -8.25
C ILE A 227 0.98 -12.24 -7.99
N VAL A 228 0.59 -11.29 -8.84
CA VAL A 228 0.88 -9.87 -8.66
C VAL A 228 -0.42 -9.10 -8.84
N VAL A 229 -0.80 -8.34 -7.82
CA VAL A 229 -1.88 -7.36 -7.88
C VAL A 229 -1.25 -6.00 -8.02
N GLN A 230 -1.66 -5.25 -9.05
CA GLN A 230 -1.18 -3.91 -9.33
C GLN A 230 -2.32 -2.92 -9.15
N GLY A 231 -2.01 -1.78 -8.53
CA GLY A 231 -2.93 -0.65 -8.38
C GLY A 231 -2.29 0.66 -8.80
N GLU A 232 -3.11 1.63 -9.15
CA GLU A 232 -2.69 2.99 -9.48
C GLU A 232 -3.19 3.96 -8.40
N LEU A 233 -2.36 4.92 -8.01
CA LEU A 233 -2.73 5.87 -6.96
C LEU A 233 -3.89 6.74 -7.43
N THR A 234 -4.99 6.72 -6.68
CA THR A 234 -6.18 7.49 -6.99
C THR A 234 -6.34 8.68 -6.07
N SER A 235 -5.92 8.57 -4.82
CA SER A 235 -5.97 9.68 -3.87
C SER A 235 -5.02 9.50 -2.69
N PHE A 236 -4.75 10.58 -1.97
CA PHE A 236 -3.96 10.52 -0.74
C PHE A 236 -4.46 11.53 0.29
N LYS A 237 -4.13 11.28 1.56
CA LYS A 237 -4.36 12.20 2.68
C LYS A 237 -3.05 12.34 3.45
N LEU A 238 -2.53 13.56 3.58
CA LEU A 238 -1.35 13.80 4.41
C LEU A 238 -1.70 13.64 5.89
N ILE A 239 -0.76 13.09 6.65
CA ILE A 239 -0.87 12.99 8.10
C ILE A 239 0.03 14.08 8.68
N GLU A 240 -0.59 14.98 9.43
CA GLU A 240 0.12 16.06 10.09
C GLU A 240 1.15 15.49 11.08
N PRO A 241 2.41 15.97 11.06
CA PRO A 241 3.38 15.59 12.06
C PRO A 241 2.93 16.12 13.43
N THR A 242 3.01 15.29 14.46
CA THR A 242 2.87 15.77 15.85
C THR A 242 4.01 16.75 16.14
N SER A 243 3.64 18.00 16.43
CA SER A 243 4.52 19.12 16.83
C SER A 243 5.25 18.87 18.14
#